data_AF-A0A969EQD6-F1
#
_entry.id   AF-A0A969EQD6-F1
#
_cell.length_a   1.000
_cell.length_b   1.000
_cell.length_c   1.000
_cell.angle_alpha   90.00
_cell.angle_beta   90.00
_cell.angle_gamma   90.00
#
_symmetry.space_group_name_H-M   'P 1'
#
loop_
_entity.id
_entity.type
_entity.pdbx_description
1 polymer ?
#
loop_
_entity_poly.entity_id
_entity_poly.type
_entity_poly.pdbx_seq_one_letter_code
_entity_poly.pdbx_strand_id
1 'polypeptide(L)' 'MAGREWEWEVRVSDTTDDDLRRLDVTVRQRGDTASLISLIAFKGRTAS' A
#
# COMPACT_ATOMS: atom_id res chain seq x y z
N MET A 1 -1.38 -15.45 -5.90
CA MET A 1 -2.81 -15.37 -6.29
C MET A 1 -2.96 -15.87 -7.73
N ALA A 2 -4.01 -16.63 -8.05
CA ALA A 2 -4.27 -17.17 -9.40
C ALA A 2 -3.07 -17.88 -10.07
N GLY A 3 -2.30 -18.67 -9.30
CA GLY A 3 -1.11 -19.37 -9.80
C GLY A 3 0.09 -18.47 -10.12
N ARG A 4 0.03 -17.17 -9.82
CA ARG A 4 1.13 -16.22 -9.98
C ARG A 4 1.69 -15.75 -8.65
N GLU A 5 2.99 -15.48 -8.64
CA GLU A 5 3.68 -14.80 -7.57
C GLU A 5 3.62 -13.29 -7.77
N TRP A 6 3.39 -12.58 -6.67
CA TRP A 6 3.19 -11.14 -6.65
C TRP A 6 4.13 -10.54 -5.63
N GLU A 7 4.69 -9.39 -5.97
CA GLU A 7 5.41 -8.53 -5.03
C GLU A 7 4.51 -7.35 -4.71
N TRP A 8 4.47 -6.98 -3.43
CA TRP A 8 3.78 -5.78 -2.98
C TRP A 8 4.71 -4.92 -2.14
N GLU A 9 4.57 -3.61 -2.30
CA GLU A 9 5.25 -2.60 -1.51
C GLU A 9 4.19 -1.75 -0.80
N VAL A 10 4.42 -1.46 0.48
CA VAL A 10 3.56 -0.58 1.27
C VAL A 10 4.39 0.60 1.74
N ARG A 11 3.94 1.81 1.42
CA ARG A 11 4.49 3.05 1.96
C ARG A 11 3.46 3.67 2.90
N VAL A 12 3.89 3.95 4.12
CA VAL A 12 3.06 4.63 5.12
C VAL A 12 3.56 6.06 5.23
N SER A 13 2.65 7.03 5.13
CA SER A 13 2.97 8.45 5.24
C SER A 13 2.03 9.17 6.22
N ASP A 14 2.53 10.26 6.78
CA ASP A 14 1.72 11.20 7.54
C ASP A 14 0.75 11.94 6.62
N THR A 15 -0.39 12.30 7.17
CA THR A 15 -1.39 13.17 6.54
C THR A 15 -1.46 14.50 7.29
N THR A 16 -2.16 15.49 6.73
CA THR A 16 -2.45 16.75 7.43
C THR A 16 -3.33 16.55 8.66
N ASP A 17 -4.16 15.50 8.66
CA ASP A 17 -4.89 15.05 9.83
C ASP A 17 -3.98 14.13 10.66
N ASP A 18 -3.68 14.53 11.90
CA ASP A 18 -2.79 13.80 12.81
C ASP A 18 -3.35 12.45 13.25
N ASP A 19 -4.68 12.29 13.19
CA ASP A 19 -5.36 11.05 13.54
C ASP A 19 -5.41 10.08 12.36
N LEU A 20 -4.90 10.46 11.18
CA LEU A 20 -4.85 9.60 10.01
C LEU A 20 -3.42 9.20 9.61
N ARG A 21 -3.35 8.03 8.98
CA ARG A 21 -2.17 7.53 8.26
C ARG A 21 -2.60 7.15 6.86
N ARG A 22 -1.82 7.57 5.87
CA ARG A 22 -2.01 7.16 4.49
C ARG A 22 -1.15 5.93 4.20
N LEU A 23 -1.74 4.96 3.54
CA LEU A 23 -1.07 3.76 3.02
C LEU A 23 -1.17 3.78 1.50
N ASP A 24 -0.03 3.82 0.84
CA ASP A 24 0.11 3.60 -0.59
C ASP A 24 0.59 2.16 -0.80
N VAL A 25 -0.24 1.33 -1.43
CA VAL A 25 0.06 -0.08 -1.71
C VAL A 25 0.23 -0.26 -3.20
N THR A 26 1.39 -0.70 -3.63
CA THR A 26 1.66 -1.03 -5.03
C THR A 26 1.83 -2.53 -5.17
N VAL A 27 1.15 -3.12 -6.15
CA VAL A 27 1.25 -4.56 -6.46
C VAL A 27 1.83 -4.72 -7.85
N ARG A 28 2.81 -5.60 -8.00
CA ARG A 28 3.41 -5.97 -9.28
C ARG A 28 3.63 -7.48 -9.35
N GLN A 29 3.69 -8.01 -10.57
CA GLN A 29 4.07 -9.41 -10.75
C GLN A 29 5.54 -9.58 -10.38
N ARG A 30 5.88 -10.70 -9.73
CA ARG A 30 7.28 -10.98 -9.37
C ARG A 30 8.15 -11.04 -10.63
N GLY A 31 9.27 -10.31 -10.64
CA GLY A 31 10.18 -10.21 -11.78
C GLY A 31 9.79 -9.14 -12.82
N ASP A 32 8.70 -8.40 -12.60
CA ASP A 32 8.32 -7.25 -13.42
C ASP A 32 8.68 -5.94 -12.68
N THR A 33 9.06 -4.93 -13.45
CA THR A 33 9.32 -3.56 -12.98
C THR A 33 8.06 -2.70 -12.99
N ALA A 34 7.06 -3.02 -13.80
CA ALA A 34 5.84 -2.24 -13.91
C ALA A 34 4.84 -2.60 -12.79
N SER A 35 4.26 -1.57 -12.15
CA SER A 35 3.15 -1.74 -11.22
C SER A 35 1.89 -2.16 -11.97
N LEU A 36 1.22 -3.22 -11.52
CA LEU A 36 -0.09 -3.61 -12.05
C LEU A 36 -1.19 -2.69 -11.52
N ILE A 37 -1.15 -2.42 -10.21
CA ILE A 37 -2.15 -1.59 -9.54
C ILE A 37 -1.52 -0.86 -8.35
N SER A 38 -2.02 0.35 -8.09
CA SER A 38 -1.73 1.12 -6.90
C SER A 38 -3.03 1.44 -6.18
N LEU A 39 -3.07 1.18 -4.87
CA LEU A 39 -4.21 1.45 -4.00
C LEU A 39 -3.79 2.47 -2.94
N ILE A 40 -4.71 3.38 -2.61
CA ILE A 40 -4.55 4.34 -1.53
C ILE A 40 -5.60 4.02 -0.47
N ALA A 41 -5.16 3.87 0.76
CA ALA A 41 -6.02 3.68 1.92
C ALA A 41 -5.66 4.66 3.04
N PHE A 42 -6.63 4.94 3.91
CA PHE A 42 -6.44 5.74 5.10
C PHE A 42 -6.82 4.92 6.32
N LYS A 43 -5.97 4.94 7.34
CA LYS A 43 -6.20 4.26 8.62
C LYS A 43 -6.17 5.28 9.75
N GLY A 44 -7.18 5.23 10.62
CA GLY A 44 -7.17 5.97 11.88
C GLY A 44 -6.07 5.49 12.83
N ARG A 45 -5.40 6.42 13.50
CA ARG A 45 -4.48 6.15 14.59
C ARG A 45 -5.29 5.59 15.76
N THR A 46 -5.09 4.33 16.09
CA THR A 46 -5.74 3.75 17.26
C THR A 46 -5.09 4.37 18.50
N ALA A 47 -5.85 5.15 19.28
CA ALA A 47 -5.42 5.55 20.61
C ALA A 47 -5.16 4.26 21.41
N SER A 48 -3.91 4.05 21.82
CA SER A 48 -3.50 2.94 22.68
C SER A 48 -3.69 3.30 24.14
#